data_AF-A0A2K0WV55-F1
#
_entry.id   AF-A0A2K0WV55-F1
#
_cell.length_a   1.000
_cell.length_b   1.000
_cell.length_c   1.000
_cell.angle_alpha   90.00
_cell.angle_beta   90.00
_cell.angle_gamma   90.00
#
_symmetry.space_group_name_H-M   'P 1'
#
loop_
_entity.id
_entity.type
_entity.pdbx_description
1 polymer ?
#
loop_
_entity_poly.entity_id
_entity_poly.type
_entity_poly.pdbx_seq_one_letter_code
_entity_poly.pdbx_strand_id
1 'polypeptide(L)'
;MRPPAWIQPVLLASSLLSQSINALFNYEAEDQAVLTPNNDAVSSKPKTSIGGKKNIVFILTDDQDAVLDSVSYMPKLKEHIIDKGTSFVNHFTTTAICCPSRVALWTGKQPHNTNVTDVNPPYGGFPKFVAQGLNDNYLPVWLKEAGYNTHYTGKLFNAHTINNYNSPYPAGWTGTNFLLDPGTYDYLNPIYQHNQEPPVQHKGVHTSDLISKYAHELLKEAIDSENPFFVAIAPVAPHSNVNLRWQPGNPSAPLMTIPIPLERHSHLFEGVQVPRTKNFNPDSPSGVSWIHNLAQLNDSSVSYLDDFYRARLQALQGVDEIVEQVTKQLEDASILDETYIIYSSDNGYHLGQHRLPPGKECGFDEDIRVPLYIRGPGVPSGSIESAVTTHIDLAPTILRLVGADLRSDFDGTPIPVLPTQENKRHEHVAVEYWGGAIAEGEIGGFDGKGQIFAQNNTYKGVRIVHEDYNLYYSAWCSNEHELYDLKTDPGQLNNLFPHDDAKASAALLGTTTGQVLNRLDALMLVLKSCKGNTCIEPWKILHPEGGVTSLKDALQAKFNAFYKEQVKVGFDRCEYGYLIDAEGPQVGYEYREGLEWHHWT
;
A
#
# COMPACT_ATOMS: atom_id res chain seq x y z
N MET A 1 19.77 -60.07 -24.74
CA MET A 1 20.22 -58.65 -24.80
C MET A 1 19.97 -58.17 -26.21
N ARG A 2 19.33 -56.99 -26.36
CA ARG A 2 18.57 -56.47 -27.53
C ARG A 2 18.91 -57.03 -28.94
N PRO A 3 17.87 -57.15 -29.77
CA PRO A 3 17.96 -56.67 -31.16
C PRO A 3 16.80 -55.73 -31.58
N PRO A 4 16.88 -55.08 -32.77
CA PRO A 4 16.09 -53.91 -33.15
C PRO A 4 15.10 -54.10 -34.34
N ALA A 5 14.18 -53.12 -34.46
CA ALA A 5 13.59 -52.48 -35.66
C ALA A 5 12.71 -53.28 -36.68
N TRP A 6 12.10 -52.50 -37.61
CA TRP A 6 11.22 -52.77 -38.78
C TRP A 6 9.70 -52.58 -38.49
N ILE A 7 8.98 -51.49 -38.84
CA ILE A 7 8.71 -50.67 -40.07
C ILE A 7 7.39 -51.07 -40.80
N GLN A 8 6.36 -50.21 -40.63
CA GLN A 8 5.31 -49.67 -41.56
C GLN A 8 4.30 -50.59 -42.34
N PRO A 9 3.26 -50.05 -43.08
CA PRO A 9 2.10 -49.21 -42.69
C PRO A 9 0.78 -49.61 -43.48
N VAL A 10 -0.27 -48.75 -43.51
CA VAL A 10 -1.39 -48.55 -44.51
C VAL A 10 -2.66 -48.11 -43.74
N LEU A 11 -3.16 -46.85 -43.75
CA LEU A 11 -3.77 -45.94 -44.77
C LEU A 11 -5.31 -46.07 -44.95
N LEU A 12 -6.02 -44.95 -44.64
CA LEU A 12 -7.18 -44.31 -45.32
C LEU A 12 -8.53 -45.09 -45.44
N ALA A 13 -9.75 -44.52 -45.42
CA ALA A 13 -10.30 -43.16 -45.27
C ALA A 13 -11.85 -43.23 -45.17
N SER A 14 -12.48 -42.13 -44.68
CA SER A 14 -13.75 -41.48 -45.14
C SER A 14 -15.07 -42.29 -45.29
N SER A 15 -16.32 -41.81 -45.17
CA SER A 15 -17.03 -40.62 -44.67
C SER A 15 -18.51 -40.75 -45.18
N LEU A 16 -19.47 -40.07 -44.54
CA LEU A 16 -20.75 -39.51 -45.11
C LEU A 16 -22.09 -40.32 -45.07
N LEU A 17 -23.00 -39.81 -44.21
CA LEU A 17 -24.30 -39.13 -44.47
C LEU A 17 -25.57 -39.87 -44.96
N SER A 18 -26.67 -39.63 -44.22
CA SER A 18 -28.08 -39.35 -44.62
C SER A 18 -29.04 -39.84 -43.51
N GLN A 19 -30.19 -39.26 -43.16
CA GLN A 19 -31.02 -38.18 -43.70
C GLN A 19 -32.04 -37.76 -42.62
N SER A 20 -32.41 -36.48 -42.66
CA SER A 20 -33.51 -35.79 -41.96
C SER A 20 -34.90 -36.16 -42.53
N ILE A 21 -36.00 -35.84 -41.83
CA ILE A 21 -37.23 -35.23 -42.39
C ILE A 21 -38.13 -34.68 -41.26
N ASN A 22 -38.66 -33.49 -41.53
CA ASN A 22 -39.56 -32.65 -40.75
C ASN A 22 -40.95 -32.61 -41.42
N ALA A 23 -41.92 -32.00 -40.74
CA ALA A 23 -43.16 -31.38 -41.25
C ALA A 23 -44.37 -32.30 -41.51
N LEU A 24 -45.65 -31.90 -41.41
CA LEU A 24 -46.45 -30.75 -40.91
C LEU A 24 -47.92 -31.16 -41.18
N PHE A 25 -48.92 -30.63 -40.45
CA PHE A 25 -50.16 -29.97 -40.96
C PHE A 25 -51.29 -29.88 -39.90
N ASN A 26 -51.54 -28.62 -39.48
CA ASN A 26 -52.79 -27.87 -39.22
C ASN A 26 -54.12 -28.56 -38.87
N TYR A 27 -54.82 -28.02 -37.85
CA TYR A 27 -56.11 -27.31 -38.02
C TYR A 27 -56.47 -26.45 -36.78
N GLU A 28 -57.35 -25.47 -37.01
CA GLU A 28 -57.61 -24.17 -36.35
C GLU A 28 -58.48 -24.12 -35.07
N ALA A 29 -58.25 -23.05 -34.25
CA ALA A 29 -59.20 -22.12 -33.60
C ALA A 29 -60.14 -22.63 -32.47
N GLU A 30 -60.49 -21.96 -31.36
CA GLU A 30 -60.60 -20.57 -30.85
C GLU A 30 -60.38 -20.61 -29.32
N ASP A 31 -59.81 -19.58 -28.70
CA ASP A 31 -60.51 -18.67 -27.74
C ASP A 31 -59.52 -17.77 -26.99
N GLN A 32 -59.81 -16.47 -27.00
CA GLN A 32 -59.00 -15.43 -26.36
C GLN A 32 -59.37 -15.25 -24.89
N ALA A 33 -58.36 -15.28 -24.01
CA ALA A 33 -58.45 -14.69 -22.68
C ALA A 33 -57.22 -13.79 -22.44
N VAL A 34 -57.46 -12.50 -22.33
CA VAL A 34 -56.48 -11.47 -22.00
C VAL A 34 -56.05 -11.66 -20.55
N LEU A 35 -54.80 -12.04 -20.32
CA LEU A 35 -54.15 -12.01 -19.00
C LEU A 35 -53.29 -10.75 -18.90
N THR A 36 -53.67 -9.85 -18.00
CA THR A 36 -52.85 -8.71 -17.58
C THR A 36 -51.66 -9.21 -16.75
N PRO A 37 -50.49 -8.53 -16.78
CA PRO A 37 -49.36 -8.91 -15.94
C PRO A 37 -49.65 -8.50 -14.49
N ASN A 38 -49.67 -9.48 -13.58
CA ASN A 38 -49.57 -9.20 -12.14
C ASN A 38 -48.16 -8.67 -11.85
N ASN A 39 -48.09 -7.37 -11.55
CA ASN A 39 -46.98 -6.75 -10.85
C ASN A 39 -47.06 -7.14 -9.36
N ASP A 40 -46.62 -8.34 -9.02
CA ASP A 40 -46.22 -8.65 -7.65
C ASP A 40 -44.69 -8.58 -7.59
N ALA A 41 -44.18 -7.36 -7.57
CA ALA A 41 -42.81 -7.09 -7.13
C ALA A 41 -42.75 -7.48 -5.64
N VAL A 42 -42.25 -8.70 -5.39
CA VAL A 42 -41.86 -9.12 -4.05
C VAL A 42 -40.75 -8.18 -3.60
N SER A 43 -41.13 -7.21 -2.77
CA SER A 43 -40.22 -6.39 -1.99
C SER A 43 -39.46 -7.32 -1.03
N SER A 44 -38.31 -7.82 -1.48
CA SER A 44 -37.33 -8.42 -0.59
C SER A 44 -36.76 -7.30 0.26
N LYS A 45 -37.09 -7.29 1.55
CA LYS A 45 -36.39 -6.46 2.54
C LYS A 45 -34.88 -6.72 2.43
N PRO A 46 -34.01 -5.72 2.62
CA PRO A 46 -32.57 -5.92 2.63
C PRO A 46 -32.23 -7.02 3.64
N LYS A 47 -31.42 -8.01 3.23
CA LYS A 47 -30.84 -8.99 4.16
C LYS A 47 -29.85 -8.24 5.05
N THR A 48 -30.32 -7.67 6.14
CA THR A 48 -29.43 -7.12 7.18
C THR A 48 -28.71 -8.29 7.83
N SER A 49 -27.38 -8.17 7.94
CA SER A 49 -26.55 -9.10 8.71
C SER A 49 -27.12 -9.34 10.11
N ILE A 50 -26.89 -10.54 10.64
CA ILE A 50 -27.35 -10.92 11.98
C ILE A 50 -26.76 -9.93 13.00
N GLY A 51 -27.61 -9.16 13.68
CA GLY A 51 -27.22 -8.23 14.74
C GLY A 51 -26.82 -6.81 14.29
N GLY A 52 -27.03 -6.42 13.02
CA GLY A 52 -26.77 -5.05 12.56
C GLY A 52 -25.29 -4.69 12.36
N LYS A 53 -24.41 -5.69 12.41
CA LYS A 53 -22.95 -5.56 12.19
C LYS A 53 -22.64 -5.38 10.70
N LYS A 54 -21.92 -4.33 10.32
CA LYS A 54 -21.62 -4.04 8.90
C LYS A 54 -20.53 -4.97 8.35
N ASN A 55 -20.59 -5.25 7.05
CA ASN A 55 -19.57 -6.03 6.34
C ASN A 55 -18.43 -5.14 5.86
N ILE A 56 -17.28 -5.74 5.57
CA ILE A 56 -16.12 -5.02 5.02
C ILE A 56 -15.52 -5.79 3.85
N VAL A 57 -15.27 -5.09 2.75
CA VAL A 57 -14.38 -5.53 1.68
C VAL A 57 -13.19 -4.57 1.60
N PHE A 58 -11.98 -5.11 1.59
CA PHE A 58 -10.74 -4.35 1.51
C PHE A 58 -9.97 -4.74 0.24
N ILE A 59 -9.74 -3.80 -0.66
CA ILE A 59 -8.97 -4.00 -1.89
C ILE A 59 -7.62 -3.29 -1.73
N LEU A 60 -6.52 -4.05 -1.81
CA LEU A 60 -5.16 -3.57 -1.58
C LEU A 60 -4.27 -3.85 -2.79
N THR A 61 -4.00 -2.83 -3.60
CA THR A 61 -3.03 -2.94 -4.69
C THR A 61 -1.59 -2.96 -4.18
N ASP A 62 -0.67 -3.34 -5.04
CA ASP A 62 0.77 -3.37 -4.75
C ASP A 62 1.47 -2.35 -5.66
N ASP A 63 2.23 -1.42 -5.09
CA ASP A 63 2.93 -0.35 -5.81
C ASP A 63 2.03 0.60 -6.61
N GLN A 64 0.84 0.97 -6.15
CA GLN A 64 0.02 1.93 -6.90
C GLN A 64 0.29 3.36 -6.43
N ASP A 65 0.70 4.22 -7.35
CA ASP A 65 0.93 5.62 -7.09
C ASP A 65 -0.38 6.39 -6.84
N ALA A 66 -0.32 7.38 -5.93
CA ALA A 66 -1.33 8.43 -5.82
C ALA A 66 -0.95 9.71 -6.59
N VAL A 67 0.35 9.90 -6.85
CA VAL A 67 0.92 11.15 -7.34
C VAL A 67 1.13 11.15 -8.86
N LEU A 68 1.33 9.98 -9.47
CA LEU A 68 1.58 9.84 -10.91
C LEU A 68 0.30 9.63 -11.74
N ASP A 69 -0.87 9.94 -11.17
CA ASP A 69 -2.19 9.95 -11.83
C ASP A 69 -2.72 8.58 -12.28
N SER A 70 -2.22 7.46 -11.73
CA SER A 70 -2.69 6.13 -12.13
C SER A 70 -4.19 5.91 -11.89
N VAL A 71 -4.75 6.52 -10.84
CA VAL A 71 -6.17 6.41 -10.46
C VAL A 71 -7.11 6.96 -11.55
N SER A 72 -6.70 8.00 -12.29
CA SER A 72 -7.52 8.58 -13.36
C SER A 72 -7.79 7.62 -14.53
N TYR A 73 -7.01 6.54 -14.61
CA TYR A 73 -7.16 5.47 -15.61
C TYR A 73 -7.97 4.27 -15.10
N MET A 74 -8.62 4.40 -13.95
CA MET A 74 -9.46 3.37 -13.32
C MET A 74 -10.92 3.82 -13.25
N PRO A 75 -11.66 3.83 -14.38
CA PRO A 75 -13.02 4.36 -14.42
C PRO A 75 -14.01 3.61 -13.51
N LYS A 76 -13.82 2.31 -13.25
CA LYS A 76 -14.70 1.53 -12.37
C LYS A 76 -14.45 1.83 -10.89
N LEU A 77 -13.19 2.04 -10.50
CA LEU A 77 -12.85 2.58 -9.19
C LEU A 77 -13.52 3.93 -8.97
N LYS A 78 -13.45 4.82 -9.98
CA LYS A 78 -14.10 6.12 -9.91
C LYS A 78 -15.62 6.00 -9.76
N GLU A 79 -16.25 5.25 -10.66
CA GLU A 79 -17.71 5.08 -10.73
C GLU A 79 -18.28 4.43 -9.46
N HIS A 80 -17.64 3.35 -8.98
CA HIS A 80 -18.19 2.51 -7.92
C HIS A 80 -17.70 2.85 -6.52
N ILE A 81 -16.54 3.51 -6.34
CA ILE A 81 -16.00 3.78 -4.99
C ILE A 81 -15.83 5.28 -4.78
N ILE A 82 -15.09 5.98 -5.65
CA ILE A 82 -14.74 7.39 -5.43
C ILE A 82 -15.99 8.28 -5.45
N ASP A 83 -16.79 8.21 -6.52
CA ASP A 83 -17.97 9.07 -6.67
C ASP A 83 -19.09 8.72 -5.67
N LYS A 84 -19.02 7.52 -5.08
CA LYS A 84 -19.99 6.99 -4.11
C LYS A 84 -19.46 6.95 -2.67
N GLY A 85 -18.29 7.52 -2.43
CA GLY A 85 -17.60 7.46 -1.14
C GLY A 85 -16.81 8.73 -0.86
N THR A 86 -15.88 8.64 0.08
CA THR A 86 -15.00 9.72 0.49
C THR A 86 -13.55 9.41 0.11
N SER A 87 -12.87 10.41 -0.45
CA SER A 87 -11.44 10.38 -0.79
C SER A 87 -10.61 10.98 0.34
N PHE A 88 -9.65 10.23 0.87
CA PHE A 88 -8.75 10.68 1.93
C PHE A 88 -7.43 11.13 1.31
N VAL A 89 -7.31 12.43 1.03
CA VAL A 89 -6.24 12.96 0.16
C VAL A 89 -4.88 13.05 0.84
N ASN A 90 -4.83 12.98 2.18
CA ASN A 90 -3.62 12.97 3.00
C ASN A 90 -3.43 11.62 3.70
N HIS A 91 -3.44 10.54 2.90
CA HIS A 91 -3.13 9.19 3.37
C HIS A 91 -1.70 8.79 2.99
N PHE A 92 -0.98 8.23 3.97
CA PHE A 92 0.44 7.89 3.83
C PHE A 92 0.76 6.48 4.32
N THR A 93 1.67 5.78 3.65
CA THR A 93 2.34 4.64 4.28
C THR A 93 3.40 5.14 5.26
N THR A 94 3.64 4.38 6.34
CA THR A 94 4.71 4.66 7.30
C THR A 94 6.05 4.07 6.85
N THR A 95 6.06 3.26 5.79
CA THR A 95 7.26 2.73 5.16
C THR A 95 6.97 2.34 3.71
N ALA A 96 7.77 2.83 2.76
CA ALA A 96 7.52 2.65 1.33
C ALA A 96 8.07 1.31 0.79
N ILE A 97 7.70 0.20 1.43
CA ILE A 97 8.08 -1.15 1.01
C ILE A 97 7.04 -2.19 1.47
N CYS A 98 6.71 -3.13 0.57
CA CYS A 98 5.48 -3.92 0.64
C CYS A 98 5.24 -4.65 1.99
N CYS A 99 6.16 -5.51 2.43
CA CYS A 99 5.92 -6.37 3.61
C CYS A 99 5.84 -5.58 4.92
N PRO A 100 6.82 -4.73 5.28
CA PRO A 100 6.72 -3.85 6.45
C PRO A 100 5.45 -2.99 6.45
N SER A 101 5.08 -2.42 5.30
CA SER A 101 3.87 -1.60 5.17
C SER A 101 2.60 -2.41 5.43
N ARG A 102 2.47 -3.60 4.82
CA ARG A 102 1.35 -4.50 5.07
C ARG A 102 1.27 -4.94 6.53
N VAL A 103 2.41 -5.21 7.18
CA VAL A 103 2.43 -5.53 8.62
C VAL A 103 1.93 -4.35 9.44
N ALA A 104 2.37 -3.12 9.13
CA ALA A 104 1.89 -1.91 9.79
C ALA A 104 0.36 -1.73 9.64
N LEU A 105 -0.15 -1.96 8.43
CA LEU A 105 -1.58 -1.91 8.10
C LEU A 105 -2.39 -2.90 8.94
N TRP A 106 -1.96 -4.18 9.01
CA TRP A 106 -2.72 -5.22 9.69
C TRP A 106 -2.57 -5.22 11.22
N THR A 107 -1.53 -4.57 11.76
CA THR A 107 -1.28 -4.54 13.21
C THR A 107 -1.62 -3.19 13.85
N GLY A 108 -1.75 -2.12 13.07
CA GLY A 108 -1.91 -0.76 13.59
C GLY A 108 -0.66 -0.25 14.34
N LYS A 109 0.52 -0.76 13.98
CA LYS A 109 1.80 -0.47 14.65
C LYS A 109 2.87 0.01 13.68
N GLN A 110 3.75 0.88 14.16
CA GLN A 110 4.89 1.36 13.40
C GLN A 110 5.87 0.24 13.07
N PRO A 111 6.60 0.29 11.93
CA PRO A 111 7.58 -0.73 11.55
C PRO A 111 8.65 -0.99 12.61
N HIS A 112 9.13 0.02 13.34
CA HIS A 112 10.09 -0.19 14.43
C HIS A 112 9.50 -0.95 15.63
N ASN A 113 8.17 -0.91 15.81
CA ASN A 113 7.47 -1.63 16.89
C ASN A 113 7.10 -3.06 16.51
N THR A 114 6.85 -3.33 15.23
CA THR A 114 6.67 -4.69 14.72
C THR A 114 8.02 -5.37 14.50
N ASN A 115 9.07 -4.58 14.28
CA ASN A 115 10.41 -5.02 13.91
C ASN A 115 10.39 -5.96 12.69
N VAL A 116 9.44 -5.74 11.78
CA VAL A 116 9.41 -6.29 10.43
C VAL A 116 9.75 -5.14 9.49
N THR A 117 11.00 -5.04 9.08
CA THR A 117 11.55 -3.84 8.40
C THR A 117 12.12 -4.12 7.02
N ASP A 118 12.00 -5.35 6.53
CA ASP A 118 12.46 -5.79 5.21
C ASP A 118 11.38 -6.70 4.59
N VAL A 119 11.53 -7.03 3.31
CA VAL A 119 10.78 -8.08 2.62
C VAL A 119 11.36 -9.48 2.85
N ASN A 120 12.63 -9.59 3.23
CA ASN A 120 13.35 -10.86 3.42
C ASN A 120 13.82 -11.11 4.86
N PRO A 121 13.92 -12.37 5.30
CA PRO A 121 14.63 -12.71 6.54
C PRO A 121 16.11 -12.26 6.51
N PRO A 122 16.71 -11.91 7.66
CA PRO A 122 16.19 -12.05 9.02
C PRO A 122 15.37 -10.84 9.52
N TYR A 123 15.31 -9.74 8.76
CA TYR A 123 14.68 -8.49 9.18
C TYR A 123 13.22 -8.36 8.74
N GLY A 124 12.76 -9.26 7.87
CA GLY A 124 11.53 -9.12 7.13
C GLY A 124 10.80 -10.41 6.79
N GLY A 125 9.69 -10.23 6.10
CA GLY A 125 8.87 -11.32 5.57
C GLY A 125 8.07 -12.10 6.61
N PHE A 126 7.29 -13.08 6.13
CA PHE A 126 6.43 -13.92 6.97
C PHE A 126 7.16 -14.61 8.13
N PRO A 127 8.39 -15.17 7.97
CA PRO A 127 9.10 -15.77 9.08
C PRO A 127 9.39 -14.79 10.22
N LYS A 128 9.76 -13.54 9.91
CA LYS A 128 10.01 -12.51 10.91
C LYS A 128 8.71 -12.09 11.59
N PHE A 129 7.63 -11.89 10.83
CA PHE A 129 6.30 -11.61 11.36
C PHE A 129 5.84 -12.66 12.38
N VAL A 130 6.00 -13.95 12.06
CA VAL A 130 5.71 -15.07 12.98
C VAL A 130 6.63 -15.04 14.20
N ALA A 131 7.94 -14.87 13.99
CA ALA A 131 8.93 -14.85 15.08
C ALA A 131 8.71 -13.71 16.09
N GLN A 132 8.08 -12.62 15.67
CA GLN A 132 7.68 -11.51 16.54
C GLN A 132 6.36 -11.76 17.28
N GLY A 133 5.74 -12.93 17.13
CA GLY A 133 4.46 -13.27 17.77
C GLY A 133 3.25 -12.55 17.19
N LEU A 134 3.39 -11.96 15.98
CA LEU A 134 2.33 -11.15 15.37
C LEU A 134 1.25 -12.00 14.71
N ASN A 135 1.53 -13.27 14.38
CA ASN A 135 0.57 -14.17 13.73
C ASN A 135 -0.67 -14.45 14.58
N ASP A 136 -0.59 -14.32 15.89
CA ASP A 136 -1.74 -14.47 16.79
C ASP A 136 -2.28 -13.11 17.28
N ASN A 137 -1.74 -12.00 16.78
CA ASN A 137 -2.03 -10.65 17.27
C ASN A 137 -2.05 -9.61 16.15
N TYR A 138 -3.00 -9.76 15.23
CA TYR A 138 -3.23 -8.86 14.10
C TYR A 138 -4.70 -8.88 13.67
N LEU A 139 -5.11 -7.93 12.84
CA LEU A 139 -6.51 -7.63 12.49
C LEU A 139 -7.44 -8.83 12.23
N PRO A 140 -7.12 -9.80 11.36
CA PRO A 140 -8.02 -10.92 11.09
C PRO A 140 -8.30 -11.78 12.33
N VAL A 141 -7.34 -11.92 13.25
CA VAL A 141 -7.57 -12.63 14.52
C VAL A 141 -8.61 -11.88 15.36
N TRP A 142 -8.45 -10.57 15.52
CA TRP A 142 -9.37 -9.75 16.30
C TRP A 142 -10.78 -9.68 15.69
N LEU A 143 -10.88 -9.67 14.34
CA LEU A 143 -12.16 -9.73 13.65
C LEU A 143 -12.86 -11.08 13.87
N LYS A 144 -12.10 -12.18 13.80
CA LYS A 144 -12.64 -13.51 14.08
C LYS A 144 -13.14 -13.63 15.52
N GLU A 145 -12.39 -13.10 16.49
CA GLU A 145 -12.83 -12.99 17.89
C GLU A 145 -14.10 -12.15 18.06
N ALA A 146 -14.26 -11.09 17.24
CA ALA A 146 -15.47 -10.28 17.18
C ALA A 146 -16.64 -10.95 16.44
N GLY A 147 -16.48 -12.20 15.99
CA GLY A 147 -17.52 -13.02 15.34
C GLY A 147 -17.66 -12.77 13.84
N TYR A 148 -16.63 -12.26 13.17
CA TYR A 148 -16.62 -12.09 11.73
C TYR A 148 -16.07 -13.33 11.02
N ASN A 149 -16.67 -13.66 9.87
CA ASN A 149 -16.03 -14.53 8.89
C ASN A 149 -14.98 -13.74 8.11
N THR A 150 -13.73 -14.22 8.11
CA THR A 150 -12.59 -13.51 7.52
C THR A 150 -12.07 -14.25 6.30
N HIS A 151 -11.96 -13.58 5.17
CA HIS A 151 -11.47 -14.18 3.92
C HIS A 151 -10.34 -13.36 3.30
N TYR A 152 -9.40 -14.04 2.64
CA TYR A 152 -8.26 -13.40 1.99
C TYR A 152 -7.91 -14.04 0.65
N THR A 153 -7.65 -13.24 -0.37
CA THR A 153 -7.02 -13.70 -1.60
C THR A 153 -5.90 -12.77 -2.06
N GLY A 154 -4.85 -13.35 -2.63
CA GLY A 154 -3.70 -12.61 -3.15
C GLY A 154 -2.51 -12.58 -2.19
N LYS A 155 -1.65 -11.58 -2.33
CA LYS A 155 -0.38 -11.47 -1.59
C LYS A 155 -0.64 -11.04 -0.16
N LEU A 156 -0.25 -11.86 0.83
CA LEU A 156 -0.30 -11.47 2.25
C LEU A 156 1.00 -10.74 2.68
N PHE A 157 2.14 -11.43 2.61
CA PHE A 157 3.46 -10.92 2.96
C PHE A 157 4.52 -11.50 2.02
N ASN A 158 5.66 -10.83 1.90
CA ASN A 158 6.86 -11.39 1.28
C ASN A 158 7.42 -12.55 2.12
N ALA A 159 8.17 -13.45 1.49
CA ALA A 159 8.72 -14.66 2.10
C ALA A 159 7.65 -15.61 2.73
N HIS A 160 6.39 -15.45 2.33
CA HIS A 160 5.35 -16.46 2.51
C HIS A 160 5.41 -17.40 1.31
N THR A 161 5.97 -18.58 1.51
CA THR A 161 6.50 -19.43 0.44
C THR A 161 5.84 -20.80 0.41
N ILE A 162 6.00 -21.51 -0.70
CA ILE A 162 5.63 -22.92 -0.82
C ILE A 162 6.29 -23.87 0.22
N ASN A 163 7.34 -23.42 0.93
CA ASN A 163 8.06 -24.24 1.90
C ASN A 163 7.66 -23.96 3.36
N ASN A 164 7.04 -22.81 3.64
CA ASN A 164 6.69 -22.38 4.99
C ASN A 164 5.22 -21.97 5.17
N TYR A 165 4.40 -22.07 4.12
CA TYR A 165 2.97 -21.69 4.13
C TYR A 165 2.14 -22.34 5.24
N ASN A 166 2.57 -23.49 5.74
CA ASN A 166 1.88 -24.28 6.78
C ASN A 166 2.64 -24.32 8.11
N SER A 167 3.68 -23.50 8.31
CA SER A 167 4.54 -23.56 9.49
C SER A 167 4.86 -22.18 10.08
N PRO A 168 3.90 -21.54 10.77
CA PRO A 168 2.49 -21.92 10.90
C PRO A 168 1.67 -21.44 9.68
N TYR A 169 0.41 -21.84 9.61
CA TYR A 169 -0.55 -21.14 8.74
C TYR A 169 -0.79 -19.71 9.28
N PRO A 170 -1.02 -18.71 8.39
CA PRO A 170 -1.51 -17.40 8.81
C PRO A 170 -2.80 -17.53 9.62
N ALA A 171 -2.84 -17.02 10.86
CA ALA A 171 -3.98 -17.23 11.75
C ALA A 171 -5.14 -16.28 11.46
N GLY A 172 -6.32 -16.52 12.03
CA GLY A 172 -7.42 -15.57 11.99
C GLY A 172 -8.26 -15.57 10.72
N TRP A 173 -8.00 -16.46 9.75
CA TRP A 173 -8.80 -16.59 8.51
C TRP A 173 -9.83 -17.72 8.59
N THR A 174 -11.00 -17.53 7.98
CA THR A 174 -12.04 -18.53 7.72
C THR A 174 -11.78 -19.24 6.39
N GLY A 175 -11.53 -18.49 5.31
CA GLY A 175 -11.26 -19.03 3.98
C GLY A 175 -10.21 -18.23 3.21
N THR A 176 -9.27 -18.90 2.53
CA THR A 176 -8.13 -18.22 1.88
C THR A 176 -7.74 -18.79 0.52
N ASN A 177 -7.20 -17.90 -0.32
CA ASN A 177 -6.41 -18.22 -1.50
C ASN A 177 -5.13 -17.37 -1.47
N PHE A 178 -4.13 -17.79 -0.70
CA PHE A 178 -2.88 -17.04 -0.56
C PHE A 178 -1.99 -17.21 -1.79
N LEU A 179 -1.50 -16.10 -2.31
CA LEU A 179 -0.47 -16.08 -3.34
C LEU A 179 0.91 -16.20 -2.67
N LEU A 180 1.72 -17.16 -3.10
CA LEU A 180 2.96 -17.58 -2.43
C LEU A 180 4.20 -17.41 -3.31
N ASP A 181 5.33 -17.11 -2.65
CA ASP A 181 6.65 -17.13 -3.27
C ASP A 181 7.07 -18.57 -3.62
N PRO A 182 7.76 -18.79 -4.76
CA PRO A 182 8.30 -17.80 -5.71
C PRO A 182 7.30 -17.29 -6.77
N GLY A 183 6.02 -17.64 -6.70
CA GLY A 183 5.02 -17.31 -7.70
C GLY A 183 4.33 -15.95 -7.49
N THR A 184 4.63 -15.21 -6.42
CA THR A 184 3.87 -14.01 -6.03
C THR A 184 3.80 -12.96 -7.12
N TYR A 185 4.93 -12.71 -7.77
CA TYR A 185 5.05 -11.62 -8.75
C TYR A 185 5.24 -12.14 -10.18
N ASP A 186 5.11 -13.45 -10.40
CA ASP A 186 5.08 -14.02 -11.74
C ASP A 186 3.66 -13.90 -12.27
N TYR A 187 3.47 -12.96 -13.19
CA TYR A 187 2.16 -12.65 -13.74
C TYR A 187 1.53 -13.83 -14.49
N LEU A 188 2.32 -14.77 -14.99
CA LEU A 188 1.86 -15.86 -15.85
C LEU A 188 1.97 -17.25 -15.20
N ASN A 189 2.69 -17.39 -14.09
CA ASN A 189 2.80 -18.66 -13.37
C ASN A 189 2.62 -18.50 -11.85
N PRO A 190 1.55 -17.82 -11.39
CA PRO A 190 1.33 -17.61 -9.97
C PRO A 190 1.13 -18.93 -9.23
N ILE A 191 1.51 -18.93 -7.95
CA ILE A 191 1.36 -20.09 -7.06
C ILE A 191 0.38 -19.72 -5.96
N TYR A 192 -0.78 -20.36 -5.96
CA TYR A 192 -1.81 -20.13 -4.96
C TYR A 192 -1.91 -21.30 -4.00
N GLN A 193 -2.30 -20.99 -2.77
CA GLN A 193 -2.55 -21.95 -1.73
C GLN A 193 -3.97 -21.74 -1.21
N HIS A 194 -4.79 -22.77 -1.37
CA HIS A 194 -6.19 -22.75 -0.95
C HIS A 194 -6.29 -23.28 0.49
N ASN A 195 -6.76 -22.46 1.42
CA ASN A 195 -7.01 -22.83 2.82
C ASN A 195 -5.81 -23.48 3.53
N GLN A 196 -5.80 -24.81 3.70
CA GLN A 196 -4.69 -25.58 4.28
C GLN A 196 -4.15 -26.62 3.30
N GLU A 197 -4.62 -26.62 2.06
CA GLU A 197 -4.18 -27.53 1.01
C GLU A 197 -2.77 -27.20 0.52
N PRO A 198 -2.08 -28.17 -0.13
CA PRO A 198 -0.79 -27.91 -0.77
C PRO A 198 -0.87 -26.81 -1.86
N PRO A 199 0.17 -25.99 -2.04
CA PRO A 199 0.22 -24.97 -3.07
C PRO A 199 0.15 -25.53 -4.49
N VAL A 200 -0.54 -24.82 -5.38
CA VAL A 200 -0.71 -25.16 -6.80
C VAL A 200 -0.14 -24.05 -7.67
N GLN A 201 0.73 -24.43 -8.62
CA GLN A 201 1.23 -23.51 -9.63
C GLN A 201 0.30 -23.48 -10.86
N HIS A 202 -0.15 -22.30 -11.25
CA HIS A 202 -1.05 -22.09 -12.38
C HIS A 202 -0.26 -21.59 -13.61
N LYS A 203 0.32 -22.52 -14.37
CA LYS A 203 1.19 -22.19 -15.50
C LYS A 203 0.43 -21.59 -16.68
N GLY A 204 0.94 -20.49 -17.22
CA GLY A 204 0.35 -19.76 -18.35
C GLY A 204 -0.97 -19.06 -18.03
N VAL A 205 -1.34 -18.95 -16.75
CA VAL A 205 -2.58 -18.29 -16.32
C VAL A 205 -2.23 -16.95 -15.69
N HIS A 206 -2.91 -15.90 -16.14
CA HIS A 206 -2.65 -14.56 -15.65
C HIS A 206 -3.11 -14.37 -14.20
N THR A 207 -2.26 -13.81 -13.33
CA THR A 207 -2.56 -13.64 -11.89
C THR A 207 -3.82 -12.80 -11.64
N SER A 208 -4.06 -11.75 -12.43
CA SER A 208 -5.27 -10.92 -12.34
C SER A 208 -6.57 -11.69 -12.63
N ASP A 209 -6.57 -12.65 -13.57
CA ASP A 209 -7.76 -13.46 -13.83
C ASP A 209 -8.02 -14.45 -12.68
N LEU A 210 -6.97 -15.04 -12.10
CA LEU A 210 -7.09 -15.95 -10.96
C LEU A 210 -7.57 -15.24 -9.70
N ILE A 211 -6.97 -14.10 -9.35
CA ILE A 211 -7.39 -13.38 -8.15
C ILE A 211 -8.83 -12.85 -8.29
N SER A 212 -9.24 -12.43 -9.49
CA SER A 212 -10.63 -12.02 -9.75
C SER A 212 -11.60 -13.18 -9.52
N LYS A 213 -11.27 -14.39 -10.01
CA LYS A 213 -12.03 -15.61 -9.74
C LYS A 213 -12.09 -15.93 -8.25
N TYR A 214 -10.96 -15.92 -7.55
CA TYR A 214 -10.92 -16.25 -6.12
C TYR A 214 -11.62 -15.20 -5.26
N ALA A 215 -11.56 -13.93 -5.63
CA ALA A 215 -12.33 -12.87 -4.98
C ALA A 215 -13.84 -13.10 -5.12
N HIS A 216 -14.30 -13.51 -6.32
CA HIS A 216 -15.69 -13.90 -6.53
C HIS A 216 -16.11 -15.08 -5.65
N GLU A 217 -15.32 -16.16 -5.64
CA GLU A 217 -15.63 -17.37 -4.88
C GLU A 217 -15.69 -17.10 -3.36
N LEU A 218 -14.69 -16.40 -2.81
CA LEU A 218 -14.65 -16.09 -1.38
C LEU A 218 -15.72 -15.07 -0.96
N LEU A 219 -16.02 -14.06 -1.81
CA LEU A 219 -17.09 -13.11 -1.51
C LEU A 219 -18.45 -13.80 -1.55
N LYS A 220 -18.67 -14.70 -2.50
CA LYS A 220 -19.87 -15.54 -2.55
C LYS A 220 -20.02 -16.39 -1.29
N GLU A 221 -18.95 -17.08 -0.86
CA GLU A 221 -18.95 -17.86 0.38
C GLU A 221 -19.30 -16.99 1.60
N ALA A 222 -18.70 -15.80 1.69
CA ALA A 222 -18.97 -14.85 2.76
C ALA A 222 -20.46 -14.43 2.79
N ILE A 223 -21.03 -14.08 1.63
CA ILE A 223 -22.44 -13.69 1.49
C ILE A 223 -23.37 -14.84 1.87
N ASP A 224 -23.11 -16.04 1.38
CA ASP A 224 -23.95 -17.22 1.62
C ASP A 224 -23.92 -17.67 3.09
N SER A 225 -22.88 -17.31 3.86
CA SER A 225 -22.76 -17.67 5.28
C SER A 225 -23.70 -16.92 6.22
N GLU A 226 -24.30 -15.81 5.77
CA GLU A 226 -25.18 -14.89 6.52
C GLU A 226 -24.57 -14.27 7.81
N ASN A 227 -23.32 -14.59 8.13
CA ASN A 227 -22.53 -13.95 9.18
C ASN A 227 -21.91 -12.63 8.67
N PRO A 228 -21.64 -11.65 9.55
CA PRO A 228 -20.87 -10.48 9.16
C PRO A 228 -19.47 -10.90 8.71
N PHE A 229 -18.96 -10.27 7.65
CA PHE A 229 -17.70 -10.70 7.04
C PHE A 229 -16.70 -9.57 6.80
N PHE A 230 -15.43 -9.97 6.72
CA PHE A 230 -14.32 -9.19 6.22
C PHE A 230 -13.67 -9.97 5.07
N VAL A 231 -13.61 -9.38 3.88
CA VAL A 231 -12.96 -9.98 2.70
C VAL A 231 -11.85 -9.05 2.23
N ALA A 232 -10.60 -9.52 2.27
CA ALA A 232 -9.46 -8.79 1.73
C ALA A 232 -9.01 -9.37 0.38
N ILE A 233 -8.83 -8.50 -0.61
CA ILE A 233 -8.46 -8.83 -1.99
C ILE A 233 -7.18 -8.04 -2.31
N ALA A 234 -6.06 -8.73 -2.41
CA ALA A 234 -4.74 -8.11 -2.51
C ALA A 234 -4.02 -8.47 -3.82
N PRO A 235 -4.44 -7.89 -4.97
CA PRO A 235 -3.75 -8.09 -6.24
C PRO A 235 -2.34 -7.52 -6.20
N VAL A 236 -1.44 -8.15 -6.94
CA VAL A 236 -0.05 -7.66 -7.08
C VAL A 236 0.11 -6.59 -8.16
N ALA A 237 -0.92 -6.33 -8.97
CA ALA A 237 -0.85 -5.24 -9.94
C ALA A 237 -0.98 -3.87 -9.25
N PRO A 238 -0.19 -2.86 -9.66
CA PRO A 238 0.70 -2.82 -10.82
C PRO A 238 2.21 -3.05 -10.57
N HIS A 239 2.60 -3.82 -9.55
CA HIS A 239 4.01 -4.16 -9.29
C HIS A 239 4.71 -4.75 -10.53
N SER A 240 6.03 -4.56 -10.62
CA SER A 240 6.88 -5.24 -11.62
C SER A 240 6.61 -6.74 -11.71
N ASN A 241 6.66 -7.29 -12.92
CA ASN A 241 6.71 -8.74 -13.06
C ASN A 241 8.09 -9.25 -12.64
N VAL A 242 8.12 -10.30 -11.81
CA VAL A 242 9.39 -10.87 -11.33
C VAL A 242 9.49 -12.33 -11.78
N ASN A 243 10.52 -12.61 -12.58
CA ASN A 243 10.88 -13.97 -12.95
C ASN A 243 12.14 -14.41 -12.18
N LEU A 244 11.96 -15.37 -11.28
CA LEU A 244 13.05 -15.98 -10.52
C LEU A 244 13.80 -17.05 -11.32
N ARG A 245 13.37 -17.37 -12.54
CA ARG A 245 14.07 -18.23 -13.48
C ARG A 245 14.84 -17.35 -14.47
N TRP A 246 16.15 -17.22 -14.21
CA TRP A 246 17.20 -16.86 -15.17
C TRP A 246 17.57 -15.36 -15.31
N GLN A 247 18.81 -15.04 -14.89
CA GLN A 247 19.65 -14.04 -15.55
C GLN A 247 20.87 -14.75 -16.16
N PRO A 248 21.27 -14.48 -17.41
CA PRO A 248 22.57 -14.89 -17.91
C PRO A 248 23.64 -14.01 -17.24
N GLY A 249 24.39 -14.57 -16.29
CA GLY A 249 25.57 -13.91 -15.69
C GLY A 249 25.50 -13.63 -14.19
N ASN A 250 24.31 -13.63 -13.57
CA ASN A 250 24.18 -13.58 -12.11
C ASN A 250 22.92 -14.34 -11.61
N PRO A 251 23.02 -15.61 -11.23
CA PRO A 251 21.89 -16.41 -10.76
C PRO A 251 21.31 -16.00 -9.40
N SER A 252 21.76 -14.87 -8.80
CA SER A 252 21.41 -14.46 -7.43
C SER A 252 20.47 -13.25 -7.33
N ALA A 253 20.09 -12.61 -8.44
CA ALA A 253 19.16 -11.47 -8.43
C ALA A 253 17.91 -11.77 -9.28
N PRO A 254 16.69 -11.44 -8.78
CA PRO A 254 15.48 -11.57 -9.56
C PRO A 254 15.54 -10.72 -10.84
N LEU A 255 15.07 -11.25 -11.98
CA LEU A 255 14.81 -10.41 -13.14
C LEU A 255 13.46 -9.74 -12.94
N MET A 256 13.46 -8.42 -12.81
CA MET A 256 12.25 -7.60 -12.80
C MET A 256 12.03 -7.03 -14.19
N THR A 257 10.83 -7.15 -14.74
CA THR A 257 10.43 -6.55 -16.02
C THR A 257 9.27 -5.58 -15.80
N ILE A 258 8.84 -4.90 -16.86
CA ILE A 258 7.56 -4.18 -16.83
C ILE A 258 6.43 -5.14 -16.38
N PRO A 259 5.38 -4.62 -15.73
CA PRO A 259 4.17 -5.42 -15.46
C PRO A 259 3.62 -6.02 -16.75
N ILE A 260 3.13 -7.25 -16.68
CA ILE A 260 2.51 -7.90 -17.84
C ILE A 260 1.02 -7.58 -17.78
N PRO A 261 0.45 -6.85 -18.75
CA PRO A 261 -0.98 -6.61 -18.75
C PRO A 261 -1.75 -7.87 -19.16
N LEU A 262 -3.03 -7.92 -18.79
CA LEU A 262 -3.95 -8.86 -19.40
C LEU A 262 -4.01 -8.63 -20.92
N GLU A 263 -4.06 -9.71 -21.70
CA GLU A 263 -4.06 -9.62 -23.17
C GLU A 263 -5.18 -8.70 -23.71
N ARG A 264 -6.34 -8.73 -23.06
CA ARG A 264 -7.48 -7.86 -23.42
C ARG A 264 -7.22 -6.37 -23.20
N HIS A 265 -6.21 -5.99 -22.43
CA HIS A 265 -5.87 -4.60 -22.06
C HIS A 265 -4.53 -4.13 -22.63
N SER A 266 -3.78 -5.00 -23.30
CA SER A 266 -2.42 -4.73 -23.82
C SER A 266 -2.34 -3.62 -24.87
N HIS A 267 -3.47 -3.30 -25.50
CA HIS A 267 -3.58 -2.28 -26.55
C HIS A 267 -3.97 -0.89 -26.01
N LEU A 268 -4.29 -0.76 -24.73
CA LEU A 268 -4.79 0.49 -24.15
C LEU A 268 -3.66 1.51 -23.94
N PHE A 269 -4.05 2.79 -23.91
CA PHE A 269 -3.18 3.91 -23.53
C PHE A 269 -1.93 4.07 -24.41
N GLU A 270 -2.03 3.79 -25.70
CA GLU A 270 -0.94 4.05 -26.65
C GLU A 270 -0.51 5.53 -26.60
N GLY A 271 0.80 5.77 -26.48
CA GLY A 271 1.38 7.11 -26.42
C GLY A 271 1.24 7.83 -25.07
N VAL A 272 0.68 7.18 -24.04
CA VAL A 272 0.72 7.74 -22.68
C VAL A 272 2.16 7.85 -22.19
N GLN A 273 2.45 8.92 -21.46
CA GLN A 273 3.76 9.17 -20.88
C GLN A 273 3.62 9.27 -19.36
N VAL A 274 4.66 8.88 -18.62
CA VAL A 274 4.69 9.18 -17.18
C VAL A 274 4.66 10.69 -16.98
N PRO A 275 3.88 11.22 -16.00
CA PRO A 275 3.77 12.65 -15.78
C PRO A 275 5.14 13.35 -15.70
N ARG A 276 5.35 14.30 -16.61
CA ARG A 276 6.56 15.13 -16.70
C ARG A 276 6.51 16.31 -15.71
N THR A 277 6.35 16.00 -14.43
CA THR A 277 6.38 17.00 -13.34
C THR A 277 7.74 17.69 -13.27
N LYS A 278 7.85 18.82 -12.54
CA LYS A 278 9.13 19.55 -12.43
C LYS A 278 10.27 18.69 -11.89
N ASN A 279 9.95 17.73 -11.03
CA ASN A 279 10.90 16.78 -10.46
C ASN A 279 11.11 15.54 -11.31
N PHE A 280 10.44 15.38 -12.45
CA PHE A 280 10.78 14.35 -13.43
C PHE A 280 12.11 14.70 -14.13
N ASN A 281 13.13 13.87 -13.93
CA ASN A 281 14.45 13.99 -14.55
C ASN A 281 15.06 15.42 -14.57
N PRO A 282 15.16 16.12 -13.42
CA PRO A 282 15.56 17.53 -13.35
C PRO A 282 16.99 17.75 -13.88
N ASP A 283 17.26 18.96 -14.39
CA ASP A 283 18.57 19.36 -14.93
C ASP A 283 19.69 19.32 -13.89
N SER A 284 19.36 19.61 -12.64
CA SER A 284 20.27 19.47 -11.50
C SER A 284 19.86 18.29 -10.63
N PRO A 285 20.83 17.53 -10.06
CA PRO A 285 20.51 16.48 -9.10
C PRO A 285 19.76 17.05 -7.88
N SER A 286 18.90 16.23 -7.29
CA SER A 286 18.12 16.55 -6.10
C SER A 286 18.29 15.46 -5.05
N GLY A 287 17.79 15.72 -3.84
CA GLY A 287 17.92 14.80 -2.71
C GLY A 287 19.34 14.74 -2.16
N VAL A 288 19.58 13.75 -1.31
CA VAL A 288 20.89 13.47 -0.67
C VAL A 288 21.36 12.04 -0.96
N SER A 289 22.50 11.64 -0.37
CA SER A 289 23.02 10.27 -0.44
C SER A 289 23.18 9.78 -1.89
N TRP A 290 22.85 8.53 -2.18
CA TRP A 290 22.97 7.93 -3.50
C TRP A 290 22.09 8.60 -4.55
N ILE A 291 20.95 9.18 -4.16
CA ILE A 291 19.99 9.86 -5.05
C ILE A 291 20.63 11.10 -5.68
N HIS A 292 21.38 11.87 -4.89
CA HIS A 292 22.10 13.06 -5.38
C HIS A 292 23.14 12.72 -6.46
N ASN A 293 23.63 11.48 -6.49
CA ASN A 293 24.66 11.03 -7.41
C ASN A 293 24.09 10.44 -8.72
N LEU A 294 22.76 10.41 -8.86
CA LEU A 294 22.11 9.89 -10.06
C LEU A 294 22.38 10.79 -11.27
N ALA A 295 22.84 10.16 -12.36
CA ALA A 295 22.99 10.80 -13.65
C ALA A 295 21.62 11.20 -14.20
N GLN A 296 21.59 12.28 -14.99
CA GLN A 296 20.37 12.65 -15.71
C GLN A 296 20.02 11.53 -16.70
N LEU A 297 18.73 11.20 -16.77
CA LEU A 297 18.22 10.16 -17.65
C LEU A 297 18.32 10.62 -19.11
N ASN A 298 18.81 9.73 -19.97
CA ASN A 298 18.83 9.95 -21.42
C ASN A 298 17.49 9.58 -22.07
N ASP A 299 17.33 9.91 -23.36
CA ASP A 299 16.07 9.68 -24.10
C ASP A 299 15.61 8.22 -24.09
N SER A 300 16.54 7.26 -24.17
CA SER A 300 16.20 5.83 -24.12
C SER A 300 15.66 5.42 -22.75
N SER A 301 16.22 5.96 -21.68
CA SER A 301 15.75 5.73 -20.30
C SER A 301 14.37 6.34 -20.11
N VAL A 302 14.16 7.58 -20.57
CA VAL A 302 12.87 8.27 -20.52
C VAL A 302 11.80 7.52 -21.32
N SER A 303 12.13 7.01 -22.51
CA SER A 303 11.22 6.20 -23.32
C SER A 303 10.84 4.90 -22.61
N TYR A 304 11.80 4.24 -21.95
CA TYR A 304 11.51 3.04 -21.16
C TYR A 304 10.56 3.33 -19.99
N LEU A 305 10.73 4.48 -19.33
CA LEU A 305 9.81 4.89 -18.27
C LEU A 305 8.38 5.10 -18.77
N ASP A 306 8.20 5.61 -19.99
CA ASP A 306 6.86 5.73 -20.60
C ASP A 306 6.24 4.35 -20.87
N ASP A 307 7.02 3.41 -21.39
CA ASP A 307 6.57 2.03 -21.60
C ASP A 307 6.21 1.33 -20.29
N PHE A 308 7.03 1.54 -19.26
CA PHE A 308 6.79 1.01 -17.92
C PHE A 308 5.50 1.57 -17.32
N TYR A 309 5.31 2.90 -17.42
CA TYR A 309 4.11 3.57 -16.94
C TYR A 309 2.86 3.05 -17.64
N ARG A 310 2.89 2.96 -18.97
CA ARG A 310 1.79 2.40 -19.76
C ARG A 310 1.46 0.98 -19.31
N ALA A 311 2.45 0.11 -19.12
CA ALA A 311 2.25 -1.26 -18.68
C ALA A 311 1.61 -1.35 -17.28
N ARG A 312 2.01 -0.46 -16.35
CA ARG A 312 1.36 -0.32 -15.04
C ARG A 312 -0.12 0.05 -15.17
N LEU A 313 -0.47 1.05 -15.99
CA LEU A 313 -1.85 1.45 -16.24
C LEU A 313 -2.70 0.33 -16.85
N GLN A 314 -2.12 -0.43 -17.79
CA GLN A 314 -2.77 -1.57 -18.43
C GLN A 314 -2.98 -2.73 -17.43
N ALA A 315 -2.00 -3.01 -16.57
CA ALA A 315 -2.12 -4.03 -15.52
C ALA A 315 -3.21 -3.68 -14.48
N LEU A 316 -3.36 -2.39 -14.14
CA LEU A 316 -4.43 -1.89 -13.26
C LEU A 316 -5.85 -2.15 -13.78
N GLN A 317 -6.05 -2.34 -15.09
CA GLN A 317 -7.38 -2.61 -15.64
C GLN A 317 -7.97 -3.91 -15.11
N GLY A 318 -7.14 -4.92 -14.79
CA GLY A 318 -7.61 -6.12 -14.11
C GLY A 318 -8.08 -5.88 -12.68
N VAL A 319 -7.48 -4.90 -11.99
CA VAL A 319 -7.94 -4.45 -10.65
C VAL A 319 -9.24 -3.66 -10.78
N ASP A 320 -9.36 -2.81 -11.80
CA ASP A 320 -10.55 -2.01 -12.06
C ASP A 320 -11.78 -2.89 -12.33
N GLU A 321 -11.60 -3.99 -13.06
CA GLU A 321 -12.62 -5.04 -13.25
C GLU A 321 -13.01 -5.71 -11.93
N ILE A 322 -12.06 -5.98 -11.02
CA ILE A 322 -12.36 -6.55 -9.69
C ILE A 322 -13.22 -5.59 -8.87
N VAL A 323 -12.98 -4.28 -8.94
CA VAL A 323 -13.78 -3.28 -8.24
C VAL A 323 -15.25 -3.33 -8.69
N GLU A 324 -15.48 -3.36 -10.01
CA GLU A 324 -16.83 -3.51 -10.56
C GLU A 324 -17.46 -4.86 -10.15
N GLN A 325 -16.70 -5.95 -10.24
CA GLN A 325 -17.16 -7.30 -9.92
C GLN A 325 -17.59 -7.44 -8.45
N VAL A 326 -16.80 -6.90 -7.51
CA VAL A 326 -17.12 -6.90 -6.07
C VAL A 326 -18.39 -6.08 -5.83
N THR A 327 -18.46 -4.89 -6.41
CA THR A 327 -19.61 -3.99 -6.20
C THR A 327 -20.90 -4.62 -6.72
N LYS A 328 -20.88 -5.18 -7.94
CA LYS A 328 -22.04 -5.87 -8.53
C LYS A 328 -22.47 -7.08 -7.71
N GLN A 329 -21.55 -7.90 -7.21
CA GLN A 329 -21.90 -9.02 -6.34
C GLN A 329 -22.63 -8.58 -5.06
N LEU A 330 -22.18 -7.48 -4.45
CA LEU A 330 -22.84 -6.92 -3.26
C LEU A 330 -24.20 -6.31 -3.59
N GLU A 331 -24.36 -5.70 -4.77
CA GLU A 331 -25.65 -5.19 -5.28
C GLU A 331 -26.64 -6.32 -5.55
N ASP A 332 -26.21 -7.36 -6.26
CA ASP A 332 -27.02 -8.54 -6.59
C ASP A 332 -27.49 -9.26 -5.31
N ALA A 333 -26.64 -9.28 -4.28
CA ALA A 333 -26.98 -9.80 -2.95
C ALA A 333 -27.80 -8.82 -2.09
N SER A 334 -28.06 -7.59 -2.56
CA SER A 334 -28.80 -6.54 -1.85
C SER A 334 -28.19 -6.16 -0.48
N ILE A 335 -26.85 -6.17 -0.38
CA ILE A 335 -26.10 -5.83 0.83
C ILE A 335 -25.02 -4.76 0.62
N LEU A 336 -24.96 -4.14 -0.56
CA LEU A 336 -23.99 -3.07 -0.84
C LEU A 336 -24.08 -1.92 0.17
N ASP A 337 -25.29 -1.46 0.48
CA ASP A 337 -25.51 -0.35 1.44
C ASP A 337 -25.18 -0.74 2.89
N GLU A 338 -24.96 -2.03 3.16
CA GLU A 338 -24.58 -2.59 4.46
C GLU A 338 -23.09 -2.97 4.53
N THR A 339 -22.32 -2.66 3.48
CA THR A 339 -20.93 -3.07 3.32
C THR A 339 -20.03 -1.85 3.14
N TYR A 340 -18.97 -1.75 3.94
CA TYR A 340 -17.88 -0.82 3.67
C TYR A 340 -16.94 -1.43 2.63
N ILE A 341 -16.61 -0.67 1.58
CA ILE A 341 -15.58 -1.01 0.61
C ILE A 341 -14.44 -0.01 0.82
N ILE A 342 -13.26 -0.52 1.16
CA ILE A 342 -12.04 0.26 1.36
C ILE A 342 -11.07 -0.10 0.23
N TYR A 343 -10.54 0.90 -0.46
CA TYR A 343 -9.54 0.74 -1.51
C TYR A 343 -8.27 1.50 -1.15
N SER A 344 -7.12 0.85 -1.21
CA SER A 344 -5.82 1.47 -0.97
C SER A 344 -4.66 0.74 -1.66
N SER A 345 -3.43 1.19 -1.43
CA SER A 345 -2.19 0.57 -1.89
C SER A 345 -1.20 0.41 -0.74
N ASP A 346 -0.32 -0.59 -0.79
CA ASP A 346 0.68 -0.81 0.27
C ASP A 346 1.84 0.21 0.25
N ASN A 347 2.18 0.76 -0.90
CA ASN A 347 3.10 1.88 -1.03
C ASN A 347 2.88 2.58 -2.37
N GLY A 348 3.45 3.78 -2.50
CA GLY A 348 3.48 4.52 -3.74
C GLY A 348 4.55 3.97 -4.69
N TYR A 349 4.85 4.74 -5.72
CA TYR A 349 5.82 4.36 -6.73
C TYR A 349 6.35 5.60 -7.46
N HIS A 350 7.66 5.67 -7.63
CA HIS A 350 8.31 6.70 -8.43
C HIS A 350 8.78 6.12 -9.78
N LEU A 351 8.81 6.99 -10.79
CA LEU A 351 9.14 6.59 -12.15
C LEU A 351 9.77 7.77 -12.91
N GLY A 352 11.02 8.09 -12.57
CA GLY A 352 11.79 9.20 -13.15
C GLY A 352 11.83 10.47 -12.29
N GLN A 353 10.97 10.58 -11.28
CA GLN A 353 11.03 11.66 -10.29
C GLN A 353 12.39 11.60 -9.57
N HIS A 354 13.04 12.74 -9.38
CA HIS A 354 14.39 12.85 -8.83
C HIS A 354 15.47 12.08 -9.62
N ARG A 355 15.20 11.78 -10.91
CA ARG A 355 16.01 10.87 -11.76
C ARG A 355 15.99 9.41 -11.30
N LEU A 356 15.09 9.06 -10.39
CA LEU A 356 14.99 7.71 -9.86
C LEU A 356 14.45 6.74 -10.92
N PRO A 357 14.94 5.48 -10.93
CA PRO A 357 14.39 4.40 -11.73
C PRO A 357 13.01 3.95 -11.29
N PRO A 358 12.32 3.07 -12.02
CA PRO A 358 11.10 2.46 -11.51
C PRO A 358 11.36 1.89 -10.11
N GLY A 359 10.59 2.27 -9.10
CA GLY A 359 10.86 1.80 -7.75
C GLY A 359 10.07 2.48 -6.66
N LYS A 360 10.49 2.20 -5.43
CA LYS A 360 9.95 2.68 -4.16
C LYS A 360 11.10 2.87 -3.16
N GLU A 361 10.83 2.82 -1.85
CA GLU A 361 11.83 2.84 -0.78
C GLU A 361 12.38 4.23 -0.44
N CYS A 362 11.96 5.29 -1.13
CA CYS A 362 12.30 6.67 -0.81
C CYS A 362 11.20 7.34 0.02
N GLY A 363 11.55 8.43 0.70
CA GLY A 363 10.61 9.19 1.54
C GLY A 363 9.87 10.31 0.80
N PHE A 364 9.99 10.38 -0.53
CA PHE A 364 9.28 11.37 -1.36
C PHE A 364 7.78 11.04 -1.46
N ASP A 365 6.94 12.05 -1.66
CA ASP A 365 5.48 11.89 -1.68
C ASP A 365 5.04 10.86 -2.76
N GLU A 366 5.79 10.67 -3.85
CA GLU A 366 5.55 9.62 -4.85
C GLU A 366 5.52 8.20 -4.25
N ASP A 367 6.33 7.94 -3.23
CA ASP A 367 6.50 6.63 -2.58
C ASP A 367 5.66 6.48 -1.33
N ILE A 368 5.48 7.56 -0.57
CA ILE A 368 4.83 7.50 0.74
C ILE A 368 3.35 7.87 0.69
N ARG A 369 2.89 8.66 -0.28
CA ARG A 369 1.47 9.03 -0.42
C ARG A 369 0.76 8.00 -1.28
N VAL A 370 -0.29 7.39 -0.73
CA VAL A 370 -1.01 6.30 -1.41
C VAL A 370 -2.51 6.59 -1.50
N PRO A 371 -3.22 6.00 -2.48
CA PRO A 371 -4.66 6.19 -2.59
C PRO A 371 -5.39 5.65 -1.35
N LEU A 372 -6.43 6.34 -0.89
CA LEU A 372 -7.38 5.81 0.08
C LEU A 372 -8.79 6.32 -0.24
N TYR A 373 -9.68 5.38 -0.55
CA TYR A 373 -11.09 5.65 -0.82
C TYR A 373 -11.95 4.71 0.02
N ILE A 374 -13.00 5.26 0.64
CA ILE A 374 -13.93 4.49 1.44
C ILE A 374 -15.36 4.78 0.98
N ARG A 375 -16.10 3.72 0.65
CA ARG A 375 -17.55 3.74 0.39
C ARG A 375 -18.24 2.89 1.45
N GLY A 376 -19.47 3.25 1.84
CA GLY A 376 -20.29 2.36 2.68
C GLY A 376 -21.34 3.10 3.50
N PRO A 377 -21.99 2.40 4.44
CA PRO A 377 -23.07 2.96 5.25
C PRO A 377 -22.65 4.22 6.02
N GLY A 378 -23.33 5.33 5.75
CA GLY A 378 -23.11 6.63 6.41
C GLY A 378 -21.87 7.38 5.93
N VAL A 379 -21.10 6.85 4.97
CA VAL A 379 -19.95 7.53 4.39
C VAL A 379 -20.44 8.59 3.39
N PRO A 380 -19.98 9.85 3.48
CA PRO A 380 -20.36 10.88 2.52
C PRO A 380 -19.94 10.50 1.09
N SER A 381 -20.84 10.69 0.14
CA SER A 381 -20.60 10.42 -1.29
C SER A 381 -19.91 11.60 -1.96
N GLY A 382 -18.93 11.33 -2.83
CA GLY A 382 -18.21 12.33 -3.61
C GLY A 382 -17.48 13.37 -2.76
N SER A 383 -17.17 13.04 -1.50
CA SER A 383 -16.59 13.97 -0.53
C SER A 383 -15.07 13.80 -0.44
N ILE A 384 -14.40 14.82 0.06
CA ILE A 384 -12.95 14.82 0.29
C ILE A 384 -12.71 15.04 1.78
N GLU A 385 -11.93 14.15 2.38
CA GLU A 385 -11.39 14.28 3.73
C GLU A 385 -9.88 14.58 3.63
N SER A 386 -9.46 15.63 4.33
CA SER A 386 -8.09 16.15 4.30
C SER A 386 -7.31 15.88 5.60
N ALA A 387 -7.93 15.25 6.57
CA ALA A 387 -7.27 14.78 7.77
C ALA A 387 -6.06 13.89 7.43
N VAL A 388 -5.00 14.04 8.22
CA VAL A 388 -3.78 13.24 8.07
C VAL A 388 -4.03 11.83 8.59
N THR A 389 -3.80 10.85 7.74
CA THR A 389 -4.04 9.43 8.02
C THR A 389 -2.89 8.58 7.49
N THR A 390 -2.74 7.40 8.07
CA THR A 390 -1.62 6.50 7.78
C THR A 390 -2.05 5.04 7.78
N HIS A 391 -1.22 4.13 7.27
CA HIS A 391 -1.52 2.69 7.31
C HIS A 391 -1.79 2.14 8.71
N ILE A 392 -1.11 2.66 9.74
CA ILE A 392 -1.34 2.22 11.12
C ILE A 392 -2.72 2.65 11.67
N ASP A 393 -3.43 3.55 10.98
CA ASP A 393 -4.80 3.95 11.32
C ASP A 393 -5.86 3.00 10.75
N LEU A 394 -5.53 2.12 9.80
CA LEU A 394 -6.52 1.27 9.11
C LEU A 394 -7.08 0.15 10.00
N ALA A 395 -6.23 -0.57 10.74
CA ALA A 395 -6.69 -1.57 11.71
C ALA A 395 -7.64 -0.99 12.78
N PRO A 396 -7.30 0.10 13.51
CA PRO A 396 -8.24 0.71 14.45
C PRO A 396 -9.50 1.26 13.78
N THR A 397 -9.41 1.75 12.54
CA THR A 397 -10.60 2.18 11.77
C THR A 397 -11.54 1.02 11.50
N ILE A 398 -11.02 -0.10 11.01
CA ILE A 398 -11.81 -1.30 10.71
C ILE A 398 -12.50 -1.82 11.97
N LEU A 399 -11.78 -1.94 13.11
CA LEU A 399 -12.36 -2.36 14.38
C LEU A 399 -13.49 -1.42 14.83
N ARG A 400 -13.31 -0.10 14.68
CA ARG A 400 -14.35 0.88 15.00
C ARG A 400 -15.58 0.72 14.12
N LEU A 401 -15.41 0.51 12.81
CA LEU A 401 -16.53 0.34 11.86
C LEU A 401 -17.37 -0.91 12.14
N VAL A 402 -16.74 -1.97 12.65
CA VAL A 402 -17.43 -3.22 13.03
C VAL A 402 -17.95 -3.22 14.47
N GLY A 403 -17.69 -2.15 15.24
CA GLY A 403 -18.07 -2.05 16.65
C GLY A 403 -17.30 -2.99 17.58
N ALA A 404 -16.08 -3.38 17.21
CA ALA A 404 -15.17 -4.13 18.06
C ALA A 404 -14.33 -3.21 18.94
N ASP A 405 -13.83 -3.74 20.05
CA ASP A 405 -13.02 -2.97 21.01
C ASP A 405 -11.70 -2.53 20.38
N LEU A 406 -11.35 -1.26 20.59
CA LEU A 406 -10.04 -0.73 20.22
C LEU A 406 -8.99 -1.19 21.23
N ARG A 407 -7.79 -1.43 20.73
CA ARG A 407 -6.66 -1.84 21.55
C ARG A 407 -5.87 -0.63 22.02
N SER A 408 -5.35 -0.71 23.25
CA SER A 408 -4.53 0.35 23.85
C SER A 408 -3.09 0.39 23.33
N ASP A 409 -2.66 -0.66 22.62
CA ASP A 409 -1.30 -0.81 22.10
C ASP A 409 -1.17 -0.43 20.62
N PHE A 410 -2.18 0.22 20.03
CA PHE A 410 -2.10 0.79 18.70
C PHE A 410 -1.25 2.05 18.68
N ASP A 411 -0.44 2.19 17.65
CA ASP A 411 0.33 3.40 17.38
C ASP A 411 -0.47 4.42 16.55
N GLY A 412 -1.54 3.96 15.87
CA GLY A 412 -2.49 4.78 15.12
C GLY A 412 -3.84 4.96 15.83
N THR A 413 -4.71 5.81 15.28
CA THR A 413 -6.08 6.04 15.77
C THR A 413 -7.10 5.93 14.65
N PRO A 414 -8.39 5.66 14.94
CA PRO A 414 -9.39 5.54 13.89
C PRO A 414 -9.52 6.80 13.03
N ILE A 415 -9.64 6.60 11.71
CA ILE A 415 -9.91 7.63 10.71
C ILE A 415 -11.35 8.15 10.89
N PRO A 416 -11.62 9.47 10.71
CA PRO A 416 -12.96 10.04 10.73
C PRO A 416 -13.72 9.70 9.43
N VAL A 417 -14.19 8.46 9.32
CA VAL A 417 -14.92 7.94 8.15
C VAL A 417 -16.36 8.48 8.07
N LEU A 418 -17.00 8.71 9.22
CA LEU A 418 -18.40 9.16 9.30
C LEU A 418 -18.48 10.62 9.80
N PRO A 419 -19.45 11.43 9.33
CA PRO A 419 -19.56 12.85 9.71
C PRO A 419 -19.74 13.12 11.20
N THR A 420 -20.25 12.14 11.95
CA THR A 420 -20.49 12.23 13.39
C THR A 420 -19.25 11.99 14.23
N GLN A 421 -18.14 11.58 13.61
CA GLN A 421 -16.90 11.26 14.31
C GLN A 421 -16.06 12.53 14.48
N GLU A 422 -15.46 12.69 15.67
CA GLU A 422 -14.54 13.81 15.91
C GLU A 422 -13.37 13.78 14.93
N ASN A 423 -13.05 14.94 14.34
CA ASN A 423 -11.95 15.11 13.40
C ASN A 423 -10.64 15.53 14.09
N LYS A 424 -10.45 15.17 15.36
CA LYS A 424 -9.19 15.48 16.06
C LYS A 424 -8.12 14.49 15.63
N ARG A 425 -7.32 14.89 14.65
CA ARG A 425 -6.24 14.10 14.07
C ARG A 425 -4.90 14.77 14.32
N HIS A 426 -3.86 13.95 14.38
CA HIS A 426 -2.49 14.45 14.44
C HIS A 426 -2.07 15.03 13.09
N GLU A 427 -1.07 15.91 13.10
CA GLU A 427 -0.52 16.55 11.89
C GLU A 427 0.69 15.80 11.31
N HIS A 428 1.29 14.90 12.10
CA HIS A 428 2.54 14.23 11.78
C HIS A 428 2.31 12.82 11.24
N VAL A 429 3.28 12.36 10.47
CA VAL A 429 3.45 10.98 10.02
C VAL A 429 4.92 10.64 10.21
N ALA A 430 5.19 9.53 10.90
CA ALA A 430 6.52 8.95 10.95
C ALA A 430 6.71 8.07 9.71
N VAL A 431 7.76 8.36 8.95
CA VAL A 431 8.14 7.61 7.75
C VAL A 431 9.49 6.95 8.02
N GLU A 432 9.61 5.65 7.78
CA GLU A 432 10.81 4.90 8.15
C GLU A 432 11.18 3.88 7.08
N TYR A 433 12.48 3.72 6.86
CA TYR A 433 13.01 2.68 5.98
C TYR A 433 14.40 2.23 6.43
N TRP A 434 14.73 0.96 6.18
CA TRP A 434 16.02 0.34 6.51
C TRP A 434 16.57 -0.46 5.33
N GLY A 435 17.88 -0.61 5.26
CA GLY A 435 18.53 -1.42 4.24
C GLY A 435 18.87 -0.67 2.97
N GLY A 436 18.75 -1.34 1.83
CA GLY A 436 19.20 -0.85 0.54
C GLY A 436 18.06 -0.78 -0.46
N ALA A 437 18.12 0.20 -1.35
CA ALA A 437 17.12 0.38 -2.38
C ALA A 437 17.44 -0.41 -3.65
N ILE A 438 16.40 -0.92 -4.32
CA ILE A 438 16.49 -1.72 -5.52
C ILE A 438 15.70 -1.03 -6.64
N ALA A 439 16.39 -0.68 -7.72
CA ALA A 439 15.70 -0.27 -8.94
C ALA A 439 14.94 -1.42 -9.55
N GLU A 440 13.71 -1.21 -9.96
CA GLU A 440 12.91 -2.20 -10.66
C GLU A 440 13.01 -2.02 -12.18
N GLY A 441 12.59 -3.07 -12.91
CA GLY A 441 12.69 -3.13 -14.36
C GLY A 441 14.02 -3.69 -14.89
N GLU A 442 13.96 -4.20 -16.12
CA GLU A 442 15.03 -5.01 -16.74
C GLU A 442 16.27 -4.18 -17.07
N ILE A 443 16.09 -2.87 -17.23
CA ILE A 443 17.14 -1.87 -17.46
C ILE A 443 17.13 -0.76 -16.40
N GLY A 444 16.64 -1.07 -15.20
CA GLY A 444 16.42 -0.11 -14.11
C GLY A 444 17.66 0.66 -13.62
N GLY A 445 18.86 0.35 -14.08
CA GLY A 445 20.07 1.09 -13.70
C GLY A 445 20.44 2.29 -14.57
N PHE A 446 19.76 2.48 -15.70
CA PHE A 446 19.92 3.59 -16.66
C PHE A 446 21.35 3.89 -17.18
N ASP A 447 22.35 3.13 -16.77
CA ASP A 447 23.71 3.12 -17.35
C ASP A 447 23.94 1.94 -18.30
N GLY A 448 22.89 1.16 -18.57
CA GLY A 448 22.93 -0.05 -19.39
C GLY A 448 23.58 -1.26 -18.70
N LYS A 449 23.86 -1.21 -17.40
CA LYS A 449 24.54 -2.29 -16.64
C LYS A 449 23.61 -3.12 -15.73
N GLY A 450 22.30 -3.09 -15.97
CA GLY A 450 21.32 -3.89 -15.23
C GLY A 450 20.71 -3.14 -14.05
N GLN A 451 20.32 -3.86 -13.00
CA GLN A 451 19.60 -3.34 -11.84
C GLN A 451 20.50 -2.49 -10.92
N ILE A 452 20.08 -1.29 -10.52
CA ILE A 452 20.75 -0.55 -9.44
C ILE A 452 20.38 -1.19 -8.10
N PHE A 453 21.39 -1.42 -7.27
CA PHE A 453 21.25 -1.74 -5.86
C PHE A 453 22.00 -0.68 -5.03
N ALA A 454 21.27 0.23 -4.40
CA ALA A 454 21.83 1.27 -3.56
C ALA A 454 21.91 0.80 -2.11
N GLN A 455 23.12 0.72 -1.55
CA GLN A 455 23.31 0.43 -0.13
C GLN A 455 23.04 1.68 0.72
N ASN A 456 22.84 1.49 2.03
CA ASN A 456 22.71 2.58 3.01
C ASN A 456 21.52 3.52 2.74
N ASN A 457 20.39 2.98 2.31
CA ASN A 457 19.14 3.71 2.08
C ASN A 457 18.31 3.90 3.37
N THR A 458 18.88 3.68 4.55
CA THR A 458 18.16 3.78 5.83
C THR A 458 17.90 5.24 6.19
N TYR A 459 16.67 5.59 6.55
CA TYR A 459 16.31 6.94 7.02
C TYR A 459 15.12 6.94 7.99
N LYS A 460 15.03 8.02 8.77
CA LYS A 460 13.82 8.44 9.48
C LYS A 460 13.30 9.73 8.88
N GLY A 461 11.99 9.83 8.72
CA GLY A 461 11.29 10.96 8.16
C GLY A 461 10.13 11.41 9.05
N VAL A 462 9.91 12.72 9.08
CA VAL A 462 8.71 13.34 9.60
C VAL A 462 8.03 14.08 8.47
N ARG A 463 6.86 13.59 8.10
CA ARG A 463 5.96 14.28 7.19
C ARG A 463 4.90 14.98 8.02
N ILE A 464 4.78 16.30 7.88
CA ILE A 464 3.87 17.12 8.68
C ILE A 464 2.96 17.94 7.77
N VAL A 465 1.65 17.84 8.01
CA VAL A 465 0.61 18.44 7.16
C VAL A 465 -0.39 19.18 8.03
N HIS A 466 -0.57 20.46 7.72
CA HIS A 466 -1.55 21.35 8.33
C HIS A 466 -2.03 22.34 7.25
N GLU A 467 -3.13 23.07 7.50
CA GLU A 467 -3.58 24.12 6.58
C GLU A 467 -2.50 25.18 6.32
N ASP A 468 -1.69 25.49 7.34
CA ASP A 468 -0.66 26.51 7.31
C ASP A 468 0.66 26.03 6.67
N TYR A 469 1.04 24.76 6.86
CA TYR A 469 2.34 24.22 6.47
C TYR A 469 2.26 22.77 5.96
N ASN A 470 3.18 22.42 5.07
CA ASN A 470 3.26 21.11 4.47
C ASN A 470 4.73 20.72 4.31
N LEU A 471 5.34 20.10 5.32
CA LEU A 471 6.79 19.86 5.34
C LEU A 471 7.12 18.36 5.30
N TYR A 472 8.30 18.05 4.74
CA TYR A 472 8.96 16.76 4.89
C TYR A 472 10.38 17.01 5.39
N TYR A 473 10.76 16.37 6.50
CA TYR A 473 12.10 16.42 7.06
C TYR A 473 12.63 15.00 7.26
N SER A 474 13.84 14.71 6.81
CA SER A 474 14.46 13.39 6.93
C SER A 474 15.89 13.46 7.48
N ALA A 475 16.28 12.39 8.16
CA ALA A 475 17.65 12.09 8.58
C ALA A 475 18.01 10.71 8.03
N TRP A 476 19.11 10.64 7.28
CA TRP A 476 19.63 9.40 6.69
C TRP A 476 20.69 8.78 7.61
N CYS A 477 20.95 7.48 7.45
CA CYS A 477 22.00 6.80 8.22
C CYS A 477 23.42 7.28 7.88
N SER A 478 23.59 7.99 6.76
CA SER A 478 24.81 8.76 6.44
C SER A 478 24.93 10.07 7.22
N ASN A 479 23.92 10.41 8.05
CA ASN A 479 23.71 11.69 8.72
C ASN A 479 23.51 12.88 7.77
N GLU A 480 23.26 12.61 6.48
CA GLU A 480 22.68 13.60 5.58
C GLU A 480 21.21 13.85 5.92
N HIS A 481 20.74 15.05 5.63
CA HIS A 481 19.40 15.49 6.00
C HIS A 481 18.73 16.25 4.86
N GLU A 482 17.42 16.17 4.83
CA GLU A 482 16.60 16.90 3.87
C GLU A 482 15.45 17.61 4.56
N LEU A 483 15.15 18.83 4.10
CA LEU A 483 13.94 19.55 4.49
C LEU A 483 13.29 20.16 3.24
N TYR A 484 12.00 19.90 3.05
CA TYR A 484 11.22 20.46 1.96
C TYR A 484 9.95 21.12 2.47
N ASP A 485 9.57 22.24 1.85
CA ASP A 485 8.25 22.86 2.01
C ASP A 485 7.41 22.57 0.77
N LEU A 486 6.51 21.59 0.88
CA LEU A 486 5.68 21.12 -0.23
C LEU A 486 4.57 22.10 -0.61
N LYS A 487 4.33 23.18 0.15
CA LYS A 487 3.42 24.27 -0.32
C LYS A 487 4.08 25.09 -1.43
N THR A 488 5.40 25.25 -1.39
CA THR A 488 6.16 26.06 -2.36
C THR A 488 6.98 25.21 -3.33
N ASP A 489 7.33 23.99 -2.92
CA ASP A 489 8.11 23.01 -3.68
C ASP A 489 7.45 21.62 -3.63
N PRO A 490 6.31 21.42 -4.31
CA PRO A 490 5.58 20.15 -4.29
C PRO A 490 6.38 18.98 -4.90
N GLY A 491 7.42 19.27 -5.70
CA GLY A 491 8.29 18.25 -6.28
C GLY A 491 9.54 17.95 -5.46
N GLN A 492 9.67 18.50 -4.24
CA GLN A 492 10.77 18.20 -3.30
C GLN A 492 12.18 18.36 -3.91
N LEU A 493 12.40 19.40 -4.72
CA LEU A 493 13.67 19.65 -5.40
C LEU A 493 14.64 20.52 -4.59
N ASN A 494 14.12 21.46 -3.82
CA ASN A 494 14.87 22.49 -3.13
C ASN A 494 15.08 22.10 -1.67
N ASN A 495 16.17 21.37 -1.38
CA ASN A 495 16.52 21.03 -0.01
C ASN A 495 16.86 22.30 0.80
N LEU A 496 16.00 22.61 1.76
CA LEU A 496 16.10 23.74 2.69
C LEU A 496 17.02 23.46 3.87
N PHE A 497 17.51 22.23 4.04
CA PHE A 497 18.44 21.91 5.12
C PHE A 497 19.71 22.77 5.00
N PRO A 498 20.11 23.48 6.07
CA PRO A 498 21.22 24.42 6.02
C PRO A 498 22.55 23.68 6.03
N HIS A 499 23.38 23.96 5.03
CA HIS A 499 24.80 23.61 5.03
C HIS A 499 25.69 24.81 5.46
N ASP A 500 25.06 25.96 5.71
CA ASP A 500 25.70 27.21 6.13
C ASP A 500 24.74 28.07 6.98
N ASP A 501 25.30 29.11 7.62
CA ASP A 501 24.56 30.04 8.49
C ASP A 501 23.51 30.88 7.74
N ALA A 502 23.71 31.09 6.44
CA ALA A 502 22.81 31.91 5.62
C ALA A 502 21.48 31.19 5.37
N LYS A 503 21.52 29.91 4.98
CA LYS A 503 20.34 29.05 4.86
C LYS A 503 19.66 28.83 6.22
N ALA A 504 20.43 28.72 7.30
CA ALA A 504 19.87 28.57 8.64
C ALA A 504 19.04 29.80 9.08
N SER A 505 19.39 30.98 8.57
CA SER A 505 18.73 32.26 8.83
C SER A 505 17.61 32.60 7.83
N ALA A 506 17.40 31.78 6.80
CA ALA A 506 16.34 32.00 5.82
C ALA A 506 14.95 31.92 6.47
N ALA A 507 14.00 32.70 5.95
CA ALA A 507 12.66 32.77 6.52
C ALA A 507 11.83 31.51 6.18
N LEU A 508 11.22 30.89 7.19
CA LEU A 508 10.31 29.76 7.06
C LEU A 508 9.27 29.82 8.20
N LEU A 509 7.98 29.70 7.85
CA LEU A 509 6.84 29.72 8.79
C LEU A 509 6.86 30.89 9.80
N GLY A 510 7.21 32.10 9.32
CA GLY A 510 7.24 33.31 10.16
C GLY A 510 8.43 33.38 11.11
N THR A 511 9.40 32.47 11.00
CA THR A 511 10.66 32.48 11.73
C THR A 511 11.84 32.06 10.83
N THR A 512 12.93 31.53 11.37
CA THR A 512 14.08 31.01 10.62
C THR A 512 14.00 29.50 10.39
N THR A 513 14.56 29.03 9.27
CA THR A 513 14.69 27.61 8.94
C THR A 513 15.34 26.81 10.08
N GLY A 514 16.40 27.34 10.70
CA GLY A 514 17.05 26.69 11.84
C GLY A 514 16.13 26.51 13.05
N GLN A 515 15.23 27.47 13.31
CA GLN A 515 14.26 27.32 14.40
C GLN A 515 13.21 26.25 14.09
N VAL A 516 12.71 26.19 12.85
CA VAL A 516 11.77 25.15 12.39
C VAL A 516 12.41 23.77 12.48
N LEU A 517 13.63 23.62 11.97
CA LEU A 517 14.39 22.37 12.01
C LEU A 517 14.56 21.83 13.42
N ASN A 518 14.91 22.69 14.39
CA ASN A 518 15.03 22.27 15.78
C ASN A 518 13.74 21.64 16.35
N ARG A 519 12.56 22.01 15.85
CA ARG A 519 11.28 21.40 16.27
C ARG A 519 11.03 20.09 15.55
N LEU A 520 11.28 20.05 14.25
CA LEU A 520 11.10 18.85 13.42
C LEU A 520 12.04 17.72 13.87
N ASP A 521 13.28 18.07 14.21
CA ASP A 521 14.29 17.17 14.76
C ASP A 521 13.89 16.64 16.14
N ALA A 522 13.44 17.50 17.06
CA ALA A 522 12.93 17.06 18.37
C ALA A 522 11.68 16.17 18.24
N LEU A 523 10.78 16.50 17.30
CA LEU A 523 9.60 15.69 17.00
C LEU A 523 10.02 14.32 16.42
N MET A 524 10.97 14.29 15.50
CA MET A 524 11.52 13.06 14.91
C MET A 524 12.17 12.18 15.98
N LEU A 525 12.89 12.77 16.93
CA LEU A 525 13.52 12.05 18.03
C LEU A 525 12.49 11.29 18.88
N VAL A 526 11.31 11.88 19.11
CA VAL A 526 10.19 11.19 19.78
C VAL A 526 9.61 10.10 18.88
N LEU A 527 9.36 10.42 17.61
CA LEU A 527 8.63 9.53 16.68
C LEU A 527 9.43 8.28 16.26
N LYS A 528 10.76 8.36 16.14
CA LYS A 528 11.61 7.24 15.67
C LYS A 528 11.65 6.03 16.60
N SER A 529 11.10 6.16 17.81
CA SER A 529 11.06 5.11 18.83
C SER A 529 9.75 5.10 19.64
N CYS A 530 8.72 5.77 19.13
CA CYS A 530 7.46 5.96 19.83
C CYS A 530 6.70 4.64 20.02
N LYS A 531 5.84 4.53 21.04
CA LYS A 531 4.91 3.42 21.23
C LYS A 531 3.57 3.91 21.73
N GLY A 532 2.48 3.36 21.19
CA GLY A 532 1.12 3.68 21.61
C GLY A 532 0.84 5.18 21.57
N ASN A 533 0.36 5.72 22.68
CA ASN A 533 0.06 7.14 22.82
C ASN A 533 1.24 8.08 22.54
N THR A 534 2.49 7.64 22.69
CA THR A 534 3.67 8.44 22.31
C THR A 534 3.69 8.70 20.80
N CYS A 535 3.23 7.75 19.98
CA CYS A 535 3.10 7.92 18.53
C CYS A 535 1.93 8.83 18.16
N ILE A 536 0.84 8.76 18.92
CA ILE A 536 -0.41 9.50 18.68
C ILE A 536 -0.26 10.96 19.10
N GLU A 537 0.39 11.22 20.24
CA GLU A 537 0.49 12.53 20.88
C GLU A 537 1.95 12.91 21.20
N PRO A 538 2.87 12.92 20.23
CA PRO A 538 4.30 13.13 20.46
C PRO A 538 4.62 14.50 21.07
N TRP A 539 3.81 15.53 20.78
CA TRP A 539 3.98 16.84 21.38
C TRP A 539 3.79 16.85 22.90
N LYS A 540 2.96 15.97 23.46
CA LYS A 540 2.80 15.82 24.91
C LYS A 540 4.02 15.22 25.58
N ILE A 541 4.85 14.50 24.84
CA ILE A 541 6.12 13.96 25.35
C ILE A 541 7.12 15.10 25.51
N LEU A 542 7.17 16.01 24.55
CA LEU A 542 8.03 17.19 24.62
C LEU A 542 7.49 18.24 25.61
N HIS A 543 6.17 18.32 25.78
CA HIS A 543 5.48 19.29 26.65
C HIS A 543 4.43 18.59 27.55
N PRO A 544 4.87 17.89 28.61
CA PRO A 544 3.98 17.11 29.48
C PRO A 544 2.97 17.95 30.25
N GLU A 545 3.27 19.21 30.50
CA GLU A 545 2.37 20.19 31.14
C GLU A 545 1.32 20.77 30.16
N GLY A 546 1.41 20.40 28.88
CA GLY A 546 0.49 20.82 27.82
C GLY A 546 0.87 22.13 27.14
N GLY A 547 -0.08 22.72 26.41
CA GLY A 547 0.10 24.00 25.71
C GLY A 547 0.81 23.93 24.35
N VAL A 548 1.30 22.74 23.94
CA VAL A 548 1.82 22.46 22.60
C VAL A 548 1.14 21.21 22.05
N THR A 549 0.40 21.38 20.96
CA THR A 549 -0.29 20.27 20.28
C THR A 549 0.01 20.21 18.78
N SER A 550 0.78 21.19 18.28
CA SER A 550 1.14 21.32 16.88
C SER A 550 2.52 21.97 16.72
N LEU A 551 3.10 21.88 15.52
CA LEU A 551 4.30 22.64 15.16
C LEU A 551 4.05 24.14 15.29
N LYS A 552 2.85 24.63 14.95
CA LYS A 552 2.45 26.02 15.15
C LYS A 552 2.62 26.47 16.60
N ASP A 553 2.18 25.65 17.56
CA ASP A 553 2.35 25.94 18.99
C ASP A 553 3.83 25.88 19.39
N ALA A 554 4.57 24.89 18.88
CA ALA A 554 5.99 24.67 19.17
C ALA A 554 6.91 25.79 18.64
N LEU A 555 6.46 26.55 17.64
CA LEU A 555 7.18 27.69 17.06
C LEU A 555 7.12 28.97 17.91
N GLN A 556 6.38 28.99 19.01
CA GLN A 556 6.39 30.13 19.94
C GLN A 556 7.81 30.40 20.47
N ALA A 557 8.22 31.67 20.46
CA ALA A 557 9.59 32.08 20.78
C ALA A 557 10.07 31.65 22.17
N LYS A 558 9.15 31.49 23.14
CA LYS A 558 9.46 31.02 24.50
C LYS A 558 10.08 29.62 24.54
N PHE A 559 9.87 28.80 23.50
CA PHE A 559 10.42 27.46 23.39
C PHE A 559 11.76 27.39 22.62
N ASN A 560 12.30 28.53 22.15
CA ASN A 560 13.49 28.55 21.30
C ASN A 560 14.73 27.92 21.94
N ALA A 561 15.01 28.23 23.21
CA ALA A 561 16.15 27.68 23.93
C ALA A 561 16.01 26.15 24.08
N PHE A 562 14.85 25.69 24.56
CA PHE A 562 14.54 24.28 24.72
C PHE A 562 14.80 23.45 23.46
N TYR A 563 14.22 23.84 22.32
CA TYR A 563 14.38 23.09 21.06
C TYR A 563 15.81 23.18 20.49
N LYS A 564 16.53 24.28 20.76
CA LYS A 564 17.93 24.41 20.36
C LYS A 564 18.83 23.44 21.14
N GLU A 565 18.54 23.24 22.42
CA GLU A 565 19.29 22.36 23.32
C GLU A 565 18.94 20.88 23.17
N GLN A 566 17.87 20.53 22.45
CA GLN A 566 17.50 19.13 22.19
C GLN A 566 18.64 18.34 21.55
N VAL A 567 18.75 17.09 21.98
CA VAL A 567 19.60 16.10 21.32
C VAL A 567 19.14 15.97 19.86
N LYS A 568 20.10 15.95 18.93
CA LYS A 568 19.80 15.88 17.49
C LYS A 568 19.68 14.45 17.02
N VAL A 569 18.78 14.21 16.09
CA VAL A 569 18.65 12.90 15.45
C VAL A 569 19.91 12.63 14.64
N GLY A 570 20.40 11.40 14.74
CA GLY A 570 21.50 10.89 13.95
C GLY A 570 21.57 9.38 14.09
N PHE A 571 22.44 8.77 13.29
CA PHE A 571 22.71 7.35 13.29
C PHE A 571 24.18 7.10 13.60
N ASP A 572 24.45 6.02 14.33
CA ASP A 572 25.82 5.55 14.59
C ASP A 572 26.34 4.72 13.41
N ARG A 573 25.45 4.03 12.68
CA ARG A 573 25.77 3.26 11.47
C ARG A 573 24.51 2.95 10.65
N CYS A 574 24.72 2.62 9.37
CA CYS A 574 23.68 2.10 8.49
C CYS A 574 23.52 0.58 8.69
N GLU A 575 22.26 0.10 8.75
CA GLU A 575 21.94 -1.31 8.95
C GLU A 575 20.81 -1.77 8.02
N TYR A 576 20.75 -3.08 7.79
CA TYR A 576 19.71 -3.68 6.94
C TYR A 576 18.35 -3.89 7.62
N GLY A 577 18.25 -3.55 8.90
CA GLY A 577 16.99 -3.60 9.65
C GLY A 577 17.08 -2.78 10.92
N TYR A 578 15.99 -2.76 11.68
CA TYR A 578 15.92 -1.97 12.91
C TYR A 578 16.75 -2.60 14.04
N LEU A 579 17.91 -1.99 14.30
CA LEU A 579 18.80 -2.32 15.41
C LEU A 579 18.97 -1.08 16.29
N ILE A 580 18.44 -1.10 17.51
CA ILE A 580 18.37 0.07 18.40
C ILE A 580 19.74 0.71 18.64
N ASP A 581 20.80 -0.09 18.71
CA ASP A 581 22.18 0.37 18.94
C ASP A 581 22.86 0.95 17.69
N ALA A 582 22.21 0.92 16.52
CA ALA A 582 22.64 1.62 15.30
C ALA A 582 21.93 2.97 15.12
N GLU A 583 20.77 3.12 15.76
CA GLU A 583 19.87 4.25 15.58
C GLU A 583 20.34 5.53 16.27
N GLY A 584 21.50 5.56 16.93
CA GLY A 584 22.00 6.74 17.62
C GLY A 584 21.06 7.22 18.74
N PRO A 585 20.93 8.54 18.99
CA PRO A 585 20.08 9.07 20.05
C PRO A 585 18.62 8.61 19.96
N GLN A 586 18.07 8.20 21.12
CA GLN A 586 16.70 7.70 21.26
C GLN A 586 15.81 8.55 22.17
N VAL A 587 16.40 9.34 23.06
CA VAL A 587 15.67 10.06 24.12
C VAL A 587 16.10 11.52 24.11
N GLY A 588 15.10 12.40 24.06
CA GLY A 588 15.27 13.85 24.18
C GLY A 588 14.96 14.36 25.58
N TYR A 589 14.95 15.69 25.73
CA TYR A 589 14.56 16.35 26.97
C TYR A 589 13.08 16.72 26.97
N GLU A 590 12.47 16.77 28.16
CA GLU A 590 11.10 17.29 28.37
C GLU A 590 11.16 18.80 28.71
N TYR A 591 10.19 19.57 28.23
CA TYR A 591 10.06 20.98 28.62
C TYR A 591 9.52 21.10 30.05
N ARG A 592 10.19 21.91 30.89
CA ARG A 592 9.84 22.15 32.31
C ARG A 592 9.95 23.64 32.65
N GLU A 593 8.98 24.44 32.17
CA GLU A 593 8.86 25.89 32.41
C GLU A 593 10.15 26.71 32.20
N GLY A 594 11.01 26.31 31.27
CA GLY A 594 12.26 27.04 30.96
C GLY A 594 13.42 26.80 31.93
N LEU A 595 13.34 25.80 32.81
CA LEU A 595 14.49 25.35 33.57
C LEU A 595 15.44 24.54 32.66
N GLU A 596 16.63 25.06 32.40
CA GLU A 596 17.65 24.32 31.66
C GLU A 596 18.11 23.05 32.40
N TRP A 597 18.44 22.00 31.66
CA TRP A 597 18.85 20.69 32.19
C TRP A 597 20.07 20.78 33.13
N HIS A 598 21.00 21.69 32.83
CA HIS A 598 22.22 21.91 33.63
C HIS A 598 21.94 22.49 35.03
N HIS A 599 20.73 22.96 35.32
CA HIS A 599 20.35 23.38 36.68
C HIS A 599 20.11 22.19 37.63
N TRP A 600 20.20 20.94 37.15
CA TRP A 600 19.83 19.74 37.90
C TRP A 600 20.88 18.62 37.91
N THR A 601 21.98 18.75 37.16
CA THR A 601 23.16 17.86 37.18
C THR A 601 24.39 18.65 37.63
#